data_AF-A0A660RYZ3-F1
#
_entry.id   AF-A0A660RYZ3-F1
#
_cell.length_a   1.000
_cell.length_b   1.000
_cell.length_c   1.000
_cell.angle_alpha   90.00
_cell.angle_beta   90.00
_cell.angle_gamma   90.00
#
_symmetry.space_group_name_H-M   'P 1'
#
loop_
_entity.id
_entity.type
_entity.pdbx_description
1 polymer ?
#
loop_
_entity_poly.entity_id
_entity_poly.type
_entity_poly.pdbx_seq_one_letter_code
_entity_poly.pdbx_strand_id
1 'polypeptide(L)' 'NYIILAQNKKSENFKCLKCHKGSKSLPNIVKKRKITSAEELRFLVKKGPKSGLHITIPDKDLEKAIQYLNLK' A
#
# COMPACT_ATOMS: atom_id res chain seq x y z
N ASN A 1 14.46 1.87 -17.42
CA ASN A 1 13.34 1.98 -16.46
C ASN A 1 13.80 1.69 -15.01
N TYR A 2 14.95 2.24 -14.59
CA TYR A 2 15.63 1.90 -13.33
C TYR A 2 15.45 2.95 -12.22
N ILE A 3 14.89 4.11 -12.54
CA ILE A 3 14.84 5.27 -11.62
C ILE A 3 13.77 5.10 -10.52
N ILE A 4 12.71 4.32 -10.76
CA ILE A 4 11.64 4.09 -9.77
C ILE A 4 12.08 3.14 -8.64
N LEU A 5 13.09 2.28 -8.87
CA LEU A 5 13.57 1.34 -7.86
C LEU A 5 14.46 1.98 -6.79
N ALA A 6 15.11 3.12 -7.10
CA ALA A 6 16.12 3.71 -6.23
C ALA A 6 15.55 4.53 -5.07
N GLN A 7 14.32 5.07 -5.19
CA GLN A 7 13.75 5.96 -4.17
C GLN A 7 13.04 5.25 -3.02
N ASN A 8 12.81 3.93 -3.10
CA ASN A 8 11.94 3.21 -2.17
C ASN A 8 12.65 2.44 -1.05
N LYS A 9 13.97 2.58 -0.91
CA LYS A 9 14.77 1.76 0.03
C LYS A 9 14.61 2.15 1.51
N LYS A 10 13.97 3.28 1.82
CA LYS A 10 13.91 3.83 3.21
C LYS A 10 12.67 3.44 4.01
N SER A 11 11.65 2.81 3.41
CA SER A 11 10.40 2.48 4.11
C SER A 11 9.99 1.01 4.02
N GLU A 12 10.90 0.09 3.68
CA GLU A 12 10.58 -1.33 3.42
C GLU A 12 10.28 -2.18 4.68
N ASN A 13 9.87 -1.58 5.80
CA ASN A 13 9.49 -2.31 7.02
C ASN A 13 8.14 -1.84 7.60
N PHE A 14 7.06 -2.39 7.05
CA PHE A 14 5.69 -2.28 7.56
C PHE A 14 4.87 -3.52 7.23
N LYS A 15 3.81 -3.78 8.01
CA LYS A 15 3.06 -5.04 7.94
C LYS A 15 2.53 -5.38 6.54
N CYS A 16 2.17 -4.39 5.72
CA CYS A 16 1.61 -4.65 4.39
C CYS A 16 2.59 -5.42 3.48
N LEU A 17 3.89 -5.14 3.55
CA LEU A 17 4.90 -5.83 2.73
C LEU A 17 5.13 -7.30 3.14
N LYS A 18 4.70 -7.68 4.35
CA LYS A 18 4.76 -9.09 4.79
C LYS A 18 3.77 -9.97 4.02
N CYS A 19 2.60 -9.43 3.69
CA CYS A 19 1.51 -10.16 3.01
C CYS A 19 1.43 -9.88 1.51
N HIS A 20 1.81 -8.68 1.06
CA HIS A 20 1.66 -8.24 -0.33
C HIS A 20 2.98 -8.34 -1.11
N LYS A 21 3.16 -9.45 -1.84
CA LYS A 21 4.37 -9.77 -2.61
C LYS A 21 4.05 -10.20 -4.04
N GLY A 22 5.05 -10.13 -4.93
CA GLY A 22 4.94 -10.62 -6.31
C GLY A 22 3.77 -9.99 -7.07
N SER A 23 2.91 -10.83 -7.67
CA SER A 23 1.71 -10.38 -8.40
C SER A 23 0.66 -9.69 -7.52
N LYS A 24 0.70 -9.91 -6.20
CA LYS A 24 -0.16 -9.27 -5.19
C LYS A 24 0.55 -8.17 -4.41
N SER A 25 1.66 -7.63 -4.92
CA SER A 25 2.36 -6.49 -4.33
C SER A 25 1.48 -5.24 -4.31
N LEU A 26 1.76 -4.32 -3.39
CA LEU A 26 1.01 -3.06 -3.28
C LEU A 26 0.97 -2.27 -4.60
N PRO A 27 2.09 -2.05 -5.33
CA PRO A 27 2.05 -1.32 -6.59
C PRO A 27 1.18 -2.00 -7.65
N ASN A 28 1.20 -3.34 -7.70
CA ASN A 28 0.38 -4.10 -8.63
C ASN A 28 -1.11 -3.99 -8.30
N ILE A 29 -1.48 -4.06 -7.02
CA ILE A 29 -2.87 -3.91 -6.59
C ILE A 29 -3.38 -2.50 -6.89
N VAL A 30 -2.58 -1.47 -6.55
CA VAL A 30 -2.91 -0.06 -6.81
C VAL A 30 -3.09 0.20 -8.29
N LYS A 31 -2.16 -0.27 -9.13
CA LYS A 31 -2.27 -0.16 -10.59
C LYS A 31 -3.49 -0.91 -11.13
N LYS A 32 -3.74 -2.14 -10.69
CA LYS A 32 -4.87 -2.97 -11.15
C LYS A 32 -6.21 -2.35 -10.78
N ARG A 33 -6.33 -1.78 -9.58
CA ARG A 33 -7.55 -1.17 -9.07
C ARG A 33 -7.69 0.31 -9.42
N LYS A 34 -6.68 0.90 -10.08
CA LYS A 34 -6.61 2.32 -10.42
C LYS A 34 -6.79 3.24 -9.20
N ILE A 35 -6.17 2.86 -8.08
CA ILE A 35 -6.22 3.67 -6.86
C ILE A 35 -5.33 4.90 -7.08
N THR A 36 -5.89 6.10 -6.94
CA THR A 36 -5.16 7.35 -7.26
C THR A 36 -4.89 8.26 -6.07
N SER A 37 -5.57 8.05 -4.94
CA SER A 37 -5.42 8.90 -3.75
C SER A 37 -5.18 8.13 -2.46
N ALA A 38 -4.59 8.81 -1.48
CA ALA A 38 -4.40 8.31 -0.13
C ALA A 38 -5.75 7.99 0.53
N GLU A 39 -6.76 8.83 0.34
CA GLU A 39 -8.11 8.65 0.87
C GLU A 39 -8.79 7.40 0.35
N GLU A 40 -8.66 7.12 -0.96
CA GLU A 40 -9.19 5.91 -1.57
C GLU A 40 -8.53 4.66 -0.98
N LEU A 41 -7.20 4.68 -0.82
CA LEU A 41 -6.50 3.57 -0.18
C LEU A 41 -6.96 3.37 1.27
N ARG A 42 -7.11 4.45 2.05
CA ARG A 42 -7.63 4.40 3.43
C ARG A 42 -9.01 3.79 3.48
N PHE A 43 -9.90 4.24 2.60
CA PHE A 43 -11.26 3.72 2.51
C PHE A 43 -11.24 2.21 2.21
N LEU A 44 -10.47 1.77 1.22
CA LEU A 44 -10.41 0.36 0.84
C LEU A 44 -9.83 -0.54 1.94
N VAL A 45 -8.83 -0.04 2.68
CA VAL A 45 -8.20 -0.78 3.78
C VAL A 45 -9.12 -0.84 5.00
N LYS A 46 -9.78 0.27 5.38
CA LYS A 46 -10.60 0.34 6.60
C LYS A 46 -12.06 -0.07 6.42
N LYS A 47 -12.64 0.18 5.24
CA LYS A 47 -14.08 0.03 4.98
C LYS A 47 -14.41 -0.75 3.69
N GLY A 48 -13.41 -1.06 2.87
CA GLY A 48 -13.62 -1.79 1.62
C GLY A 48 -14.00 -3.27 1.81
N PRO A 49 -14.28 -4.00 0.72
CA PRO A 49 -14.77 -5.39 0.76
C PRO A 49 -13.78 -6.41 1.36
N LYS A 50 -12.53 -5.99 1.62
CA LYS A 50 -11.49 -6.81 2.26
C LYS A 50 -10.97 -6.16 3.56
N SER A 51 -11.66 -5.18 4.11
CA SER A 51 -11.25 -4.50 5.34
C SER A 51 -11.13 -5.43 6.54
N GLY A 52 -11.94 -6.50 6.58
CA GLY A 52 -11.86 -7.54 7.60
C GLY A 52 -10.48 -8.21 7.72
N LEU A 53 -9.68 -8.21 6.64
CA LEU A 53 -8.31 -8.74 6.65
C LEU A 53 -7.27 -7.75 7.20
N HIS A 54 -7.67 -6.48 7.38
CA HIS A 54 -6.78 -5.38 7.75
C HIS A 54 -7.10 -4.76 9.12
N ILE A 55 -8.00 -5.37 9.90
CA ILE A 55 -8.47 -4.83 11.20
C ILE A 55 -7.30 -4.52 12.17
N THR A 56 -6.24 -5.31 12.13
CA THR A 56 -5.08 -5.19 13.03
C THR A 56 -3.92 -4.37 12.45
N ILE A 57 -4.12 -3.74 11.28
CA ILE A 57 -3.12 -2.87 10.67
C ILE A 57 -3.21 -1.51 11.33
N PRO A 58 -2.14 -1.06 12.03
CA PRO A 58 -2.14 0.25 12.66
C PRO A 58 -2.07 1.33 11.59
N ASP A 59 -2.65 2.49 11.88
CA ASP A 59 -2.64 3.64 10.97
C ASP A 59 -1.23 4.04 10.54
N LYS A 60 -0.23 3.89 11.43
CA LYS A 60 1.19 4.12 11.11
C LYS A 60 1.70 3.25 9.94
N ASP A 61 1.27 2.00 9.84
CA ASP A 61 1.68 1.13 8.72
C ASP A 61 0.91 1.47 7.44
N LEU A 62 -0.32 1.97 7.57
CA LEU A 62 -1.09 2.49 6.44
C LEU A 62 -0.44 3.78 5.88
N GLU A 63 0.04 4.69 6.73
CA GLU A 63 0.80 5.87 6.28
C GLU A 63 2.06 5.49 5.51
N LYS A 64 2.83 4.53 6.03
CA LYS A 64 4.01 4.03 5.33
C LYS A 64 3.65 3.43 3.97
N ALA A 65 2.51 2.74 3.87
CA ALA A 65 2.02 2.21 2.60
C ALA A 65 1.68 3.33 1.61
N ILE A 66 1.00 4.39 2.06
CA ILE A 66 0.66 5.58 1.26
C ILE A 66 1.93 6.25 0.74
N GLN A 67 2.91 6.47 1.62
CA GLN A 67 4.22 7.04 1.26
C GLN A 67 4.97 6.15 0.27
N TYR A 68 5.03 4.84 0.52
CA TYR A 68 5.67 3.85 -0.36
C TYR A 68 5.05 3.82 -1.77
N LEU A 69 3.74 4.07 -1.86
CA LEU A 69 2.98 4.12 -3.10
C LEU A 69 2.97 5.50 -3.77
N ASN A 70 3.55 6.53 -3.13
CA ASN A 70 3.53 7.92 -3.57
C ASN A 70 2.11 8.42 -3.93
N LEU A 71 1.12 8.06 -3.10
CA LEU A 71 -0.26 8.53 -3.24
C LEU A 71 -0.40 9.91 -2.60
N LYS A 72 -1.12 10.81 -3.27
CA LYS A 72 -1.42 12.17 -2.81
C LYS A 72 -2.63 12.19 -1.88
#